data_AF-A0AAV0V939-F1
#
_entry.id   AF-A0AAV0V939-F1
#
_cell.length_a   1.000
_cell.length_b   1.000
_cell.length_c   1.000
_cell.angle_alpha   90.00
_cell.angle_beta   90.00
_cell.angle_gamma   90.00
#
_symmetry.space_group_name_H-M   'P 1'
#
loop_
_entity.id
_entity.type
_entity.pdbx_description
1 polymer ?
#
loop_
_entity_poly.entity_id
_entity_poly.type
_entity_poly.pdbx_seq_one_letter_code
_entity_poly.pdbx_strand_id
1 'polypeptide(L)'
;MATLFGSLPSAAMRNRGRSTALVRSTGKNSERSLQWVYDDETSNCMHCNTLFTVITRKHHCRRCGNVVCHNCSPHNRRISFTDPFPMRVCNSCYAAVDEHFASSEWSGHSSAEIKSKPDPVIEGRVHIGQLYVKVVEAIGLPSTDSITSDPFVRLRLTGKWSHGQEWGNDLRNIKCTKKKSRTLNPRWHETFVFNVCAPGAELVFEVYNYGQLSQPTKLGEATIPLLQIMDQRRHNKWLDLLLPEKLHRAGLNNDARAGRIHVLLHYKFSQMAEFCSYFSSEQDYVYEWPEFQAAQLYSNFWVLLDNLWPYLEVTWQILPTLNWEHPTHSFMCFALGVWLCLSLQWLPVVFHLALIAFVLRNYFELNFHSFAAAGENKDQPGGANVNLDNNMSNGSFRQYNLPSGFNHLMNKMTHVTIDQETKRTLQSVQNNMAWWSSIINNLELMFSWEDTFYTARILLYLIVSCVLHIVIPNKYLLLALMAYLFVQWTVPFMWLKHFISAIRQSIRSVVHQHQLRSTMAQADLNARRPGGLLQLDQPRTMRRTVSNASTRARARVSKKEEAFGAAASAISERFVVSKEPGSTHK
;
A
#
# COMPACT_ATOMS: atom_id res chain seq x y z
N MET A 1 26.40 44.15 -18.61
CA MET A 1 27.71 43.48 -18.48
C MET A 1 27.80 42.37 -19.52
N ALA A 2 28.23 42.75 -20.72
CA ALA A 2 28.59 41.82 -21.77
C ALA A 2 29.91 41.11 -21.44
N THR A 3 30.18 40.05 -22.21
CA THR A 3 31.48 39.42 -22.50
C THR A 3 32.10 38.57 -21.41
N LEU A 4 32.19 37.26 -21.66
CA LEU A 4 33.38 36.43 -21.45
C LEU A 4 33.14 35.05 -22.09
N PHE A 5 33.25 34.96 -23.42
CA PHE A 5 33.74 33.75 -24.09
C PHE A 5 34.51 34.20 -25.33
N GLY A 6 35.83 34.04 -25.25
CA GLY A 6 36.80 34.36 -26.29
C GLY A 6 36.73 33.41 -27.47
N SER A 7 37.06 33.98 -28.62
CA SER A 7 37.00 33.48 -29.97
C SER A 7 38.28 32.75 -30.41
N LEU A 8 38.11 31.83 -31.39
CA LEU A 8 38.91 31.57 -32.62
C LEU A 8 38.91 30.06 -32.98
N PRO A 9 39.16 29.65 -34.25
CA PRO A 9 38.54 30.08 -35.50
C PRO A 9 37.98 28.90 -36.33
N SER A 10 37.07 29.23 -37.27
CA SER A 10 36.53 28.33 -38.28
C SER A 10 37.57 28.04 -39.37
N ALA A 11 37.87 26.76 -39.62
CA ALA A 11 38.63 26.29 -40.77
C ALA A 11 37.82 25.20 -41.51
N ALA A 12 37.17 25.62 -42.59
CA ALA A 12 36.53 24.76 -43.56
C ALA A 12 37.54 24.33 -44.65
N MET A 13 37.83 23.04 -44.75
CA MET A 13 38.29 22.37 -45.98
C MET A 13 37.61 21.00 -46.05
N ARG A 14 36.59 20.87 -46.92
CA ARG A 14 36.64 20.15 -48.21
C ARG A 14 37.03 18.68 -48.09
N ASN A 15 36.03 17.80 -48.22
CA ASN A 15 36.21 16.64 -49.09
C ASN A 15 35.01 16.52 -50.04
N ARG A 16 35.24 16.89 -51.30
CA ARG A 16 34.31 16.73 -52.42
C ARG A 16 34.44 15.31 -52.94
N GLY A 17 33.42 14.49 -52.73
CA GLY A 17 33.15 13.26 -53.49
C GLY A 17 31.77 13.36 -54.09
N ARG A 18 31.72 13.77 -55.36
CA ARG A 18 30.52 14.13 -56.12
C ARG A 18 29.78 12.85 -56.56
N SER A 19 28.66 12.52 -55.91
CA SER A 19 27.66 11.60 -56.46
C SER A 19 26.59 12.39 -57.20
N THR A 20 26.81 12.63 -58.48
CA THR A 20 25.76 12.82 -59.50
C THR A 20 25.12 11.45 -59.74
N ALA A 21 23.80 11.23 -59.77
CA ALA A 21 22.71 12.08 -60.16
C ALA A 21 21.48 11.90 -59.25
N LEU A 22 20.90 13.02 -58.81
CA LEU A 22 19.51 13.12 -58.41
C LEU A 22 18.66 13.02 -59.67
N VAL A 23 17.96 11.91 -59.87
CA VAL A 23 16.75 11.92 -60.70
C VAL A 23 15.59 12.29 -59.78
N ARG A 24 15.17 13.54 -59.87
CA ARG A 24 13.94 14.05 -59.26
C ARG A 24 12.77 13.58 -60.14
N SER A 25 11.87 12.75 -59.60
CA SER A 25 10.51 12.66 -60.14
C SER A 25 9.51 13.13 -59.09
N THR A 26 8.72 14.11 -59.50
CA THR A 26 7.51 14.57 -58.85
C THR A 26 6.38 13.60 -59.22
N GLY A 27 5.78 12.91 -58.26
CA GLY A 27 4.59 12.08 -58.52
C GLY A 27 4.25 11.10 -57.39
N LYS A 28 3.02 11.18 -56.89
CA LYS A 28 2.41 10.21 -55.96
C LYS A 28 2.29 8.84 -56.63
N ASN A 29 2.58 7.77 -55.86
CA ASN A 29 2.47 6.35 -56.21
C ASN A 29 3.31 5.87 -57.41
N SER A 30 4.43 5.19 -57.14
CA SER A 30 4.95 4.13 -58.00
C SER A 30 5.68 3.08 -57.16
N GLU A 31 5.21 1.83 -57.24
CA GLU A 31 6.05 0.65 -57.02
C GLU A 31 7.31 0.80 -57.88
N ARG A 32 8.44 1.07 -57.24
CA ARG A 32 9.75 1.02 -57.90
C ARG A 32 10.04 -0.45 -58.19
N SER A 33 9.95 -0.85 -59.45
CA SER A 33 10.55 -2.10 -59.91
C SER A 33 12.05 -2.06 -59.56
N LEU A 34 12.47 -3.01 -58.73
CA LEU A 34 13.87 -3.21 -58.37
C LEU A 34 14.60 -3.76 -59.61
N GLN A 35 15.35 -2.92 -60.31
CA GLN A 35 16.09 -3.35 -61.50
C GLN A 35 17.38 -4.08 -61.06
N TRP A 36 17.45 -5.38 -61.31
CA TRP A 36 18.65 -6.19 -61.06
C TRP A 36 19.74 -5.81 -62.06
N VAL A 37 20.91 -5.42 -61.56
CA VAL A 37 22.04 -5.01 -62.42
C VAL A 37 22.83 -6.24 -62.83
N TYR A 38 23.05 -6.41 -64.14
CA TYR A 38 23.83 -7.54 -64.64
C TYR A 38 25.32 -7.35 -64.32
N ASP A 39 26.04 -8.45 -64.11
CA ASP A 39 27.45 -8.38 -63.70
C ASP A 39 28.33 -7.64 -64.72
N ASP A 40 28.02 -7.74 -66.01
CA ASP A 40 28.81 -7.12 -67.08
C ASP A 40 28.62 -5.60 -67.18
N GLU A 41 27.58 -5.07 -66.54
CA GLU A 41 27.25 -3.64 -66.58
C GLU A 41 28.06 -2.82 -65.56
N THR A 42 28.80 -3.48 -64.66
CA THR A 42 29.55 -2.77 -63.60
C THR A 42 30.94 -3.38 -63.33
N SER A 43 31.99 -2.57 -63.48
CA SER A 43 33.39 -2.91 -63.16
C SER A 43 33.82 -2.55 -61.72
N ASN A 44 33.01 -1.76 -61.01
CA ASN A 44 33.32 -1.21 -59.69
C ASN A 44 32.15 -1.42 -58.71
N CYS A 45 32.44 -1.52 -57.41
CA CYS A 45 31.39 -1.60 -56.38
C CYS A 45 30.50 -0.35 -56.40
N MET A 46 29.19 -0.52 -56.49
CA MET A 46 28.24 0.60 -56.57
C MET A 46 28.07 1.40 -55.26
N HIS A 47 28.77 1.01 -54.18
CA HIS A 47 28.78 1.74 -52.90
C HIS A 47 30.12 2.40 -52.57
N CYS A 48 31.23 1.67 -52.71
CA CYS A 48 32.56 2.17 -52.35
C CYS A 48 33.46 2.44 -53.58
N ASN A 49 32.95 2.20 -54.79
CA ASN A 49 33.63 2.40 -56.07
C ASN A 49 34.93 1.58 -56.27
N THR A 50 35.21 0.59 -55.41
CA THR A 50 36.37 -0.30 -55.54
C THR A 50 36.25 -1.17 -56.79
N LEU A 51 37.32 -1.27 -57.59
CA LEU A 51 37.37 -2.10 -58.79
C LEU A 51 37.20 -3.60 -58.43
N PHE A 52 36.38 -4.31 -59.20
CA PHE A 52 36.27 -5.76 -59.08
C PHE A 52 37.46 -6.44 -59.78
N THR A 53 38.04 -7.42 -59.10
CA THR A 53 39.21 -8.19 -59.55
C THR A 53 39.00 -9.67 -59.22
N VAL A 54 39.96 -10.53 -59.58
CA VAL A 54 39.90 -11.97 -59.22
C VAL A 54 39.79 -12.19 -57.70
N ILE A 55 40.31 -11.26 -56.89
CA ILE A 55 40.27 -11.30 -55.42
C ILE A 55 39.02 -10.59 -54.88
N THR A 56 38.64 -9.44 -55.45
CA THR A 56 37.43 -8.69 -55.09
C THR A 56 36.25 -9.13 -55.95
N ARG A 57 35.55 -10.19 -55.51
CA ARG A 57 34.39 -10.76 -56.22
C ARG A 57 33.14 -9.88 -56.14
N LYS A 58 32.30 -9.99 -57.17
CA LYS A 58 30.99 -9.33 -57.29
C LYS A 58 29.93 -10.02 -56.43
N HIS A 59 29.07 -9.24 -55.77
CA HIS A 59 27.91 -9.74 -55.03
C HIS A 59 26.70 -8.83 -55.26
N HIS A 60 25.51 -9.39 -55.49
CA HIS A 60 24.29 -8.59 -55.57
C HIS A 60 23.65 -8.31 -54.21
N CYS A 61 23.11 -7.12 -54.03
CA CYS A 61 22.13 -6.89 -52.98
C CYS A 61 20.77 -7.42 -53.44
N ARG A 62 20.21 -8.41 -52.74
CA ARG A 62 18.92 -9.02 -53.11
C ARG A 62 17.73 -8.09 -52.92
N ARG A 63 17.94 -6.94 -52.24
CA ARG A 63 16.91 -5.90 -52.02
C ARG A 63 16.96 -4.77 -53.05
N CYS A 64 18.13 -4.30 -53.48
CA CYS A 64 18.22 -3.18 -54.44
C CYS A 64 18.78 -3.55 -55.81
N GLY A 65 19.25 -4.77 -56.02
CA GLY A 65 19.80 -5.23 -57.30
C GLY A 65 21.24 -4.80 -57.60
N ASN A 66 21.82 -3.90 -56.81
CA ASN A 66 23.18 -3.38 -57.04
C ASN A 66 24.29 -4.43 -56.87
N VAL A 67 25.34 -4.30 -57.68
CA VAL A 67 26.58 -5.08 -57.57
C VAL A 67 27.56 -4.42 -56.59
N VAL A 68 27.92 -5.14 -55.55
CA VAL A 68 28.64 -4.64 -54.37
C VAL A 68 29.74 -5.62 -53.94
N CYS A 69 30.77 -5.13 -53.25
CA CYS A 69 31.81 -5.98 -52.69
C CYS A 69 31.38 -6.61 -51.35
N HIS A 70 32.19 -7.55 -50.83
CA HIS A 70 31.93 -8.22 -49.56
C HIS A 70 31.77 -7.22 -48.40
N ASN A 71 32.65 -6.23 -48.30
CA ASN A 71 32.65 -5.23 -47.22
C ASN A 71 31.42 -4.31 -47.26
N CYS A 72 30.81 -4.12 -48.44
CA CYS A 72 29.58 -3.35 -48.58
C CYS A 72 28.31 -4.19 -48.40
N SER A 73 28.43 -5.53 -48.27
CA SER A 73 27.33 -6.47 -48.07
C SER A 73 27.63 -7.63 -47.11
N PRO A 74 28.20 -7.37 -45.91
CA PRO A 74 28.57 -8.43 -44.96
C PRO A 74 27.35 -9.14 -44.33
N HIS A 75 26.15 -8.56 -44.44
CA HIS A 75 24.96 -9.03 -43.72
C HIS A 75 23.93 -9.71 -44.63
N ASN A 76 23.23 -10.69 -44.06
CA ASN A 76 22.06 -11.34 -44.66
C ASN A 76 20.81 -10.98 -43.87
N ARG A 77 19.69 -10.74 -44.54
CA ARG A 77 18.40 -10.39 -43.91
C ARG A 77 17.23 -10.87 -44.76
N ARG A 78 16.07 -11.11 -44.13
CA ARG A 78 14.81 -11.36 -44.86
C ARG A 78 14.29 -10.03 -45.41
N ILE A 79 13.91 -10.00 -46.68
CA ILE A 79 13.48 -8.78 -47.38
C ILE A 79 11.96 -8.68 -47.32
N SER A 80 11.27 -9.82 -47.42
CA SER A 80 9.84 -10.00 -47.19
C SER A 80 9.58 -11.03 -46.08
N PHE A 81 8.40 -10.94 -45.45
CA PHE A 81 7.92 -11.93 -44.47
C PHE A 81 7.69 -13.32 -45.07
N THR A 82 7.53 -13.41 -46.39
CA THR A 82 7.34 -14.65 -47.14
C THR A 82 8.65 -15.36 -47.49
N ASP A 83 9.80 -14.74 -47.24
CA ASP A 83 11.10 -15.31 -47.62
C ASP A 83 11.49 -16.44 -46.65
N PRO A 84 11.76 -17.66 -47.15
CA PRO A 84 12.08 -18.80 -46.29
C PRO A 84 13.45 -18.63 -45.60
N PHE A 85 14.41 -17.95 -46.22
CA PHE A 85 15.78 -17.81 -45.72
C PHE A 85 16.31 -16.35 -45.84
N PRO A 86 17.21 -15.90 -44.95
CA PRO A 86 17.86 -14.60 -45.07
C PRO A 86 18.72 -14.48 -46.33
N MET A 87 18.61 -13.37 -47.05
CA MET A 87 19.35 -13.11 -48.29
C MET A 87 20.34 -11.97 -48.13
N ARG A 88 21.44 -11.99 -48.91
CA ARG A 88 22.50 -10.97 -48.85
C ARG A 88 21.96 -9.59 -49.22
N VAL A 89 22.23 -8.60 -48.37
CA VAL A 89 21.86 -7.20 -48.60
C VAL A 89 23.04 -6.27 -48.35
N CYS A 90 23.09 -5.15 -49.05
CA CYS A 90 24.09 -4.12 -48.79
C CYS A 90 23.81 -3.34 -47.49
N ASN A 91 24.81 -2.66 -46.96
CA ASN A 91 24.70 -1.91 -45.69
C ASN A 91 23.54 -0.89 -45.69
N SER A 92 23.33 -0.17 -46.79
CA SER A 92 22.22 0.79 -46.91
C SER A 92 20.85 0.09 -46.88
N CYS A 93 20.73 -1.05 -47.57
CA CYS A 93 19.51 -1.84 -47.57
C CYS A 93 19.27 -2.54 -46.23
N TYR A 94 20.32 -2.95 -45.54
CA TYR A 94 20.24 -3.53 -44.21
C TYR A 94 19.64 -2.53 -43.21
N ALA A 95 20.14 -1.29 -43.20
CA ALA A 95 19.64 -0.22 -42.34
C ALA A 95 18.21 0.22 -42.67
N ALA A 96 17.87 0.37 -43.95
CA ALA A 96 16.53 0.81 -44.35
C ALA A 96 15.41 -0.24 -44.15
N VAL A 97 15.76 -1.50 -43.86
CA VAL A 97 14.78 -2.52 -43.44
C VAL A 97 14.37 -2.30 -41.98
N ASP A 98 15.27 -1.86 -41.10
CA ASP A 98 14.91 -1.53 -39.71
C ASP A 98 13.87 -0.42 -39.63
N GLU A 99 13.97 0.60 -40.48
CA GLU A 99 12.99 1.69 -40.52
C GLU A 99 11.64 1.26 -41.10
N HIS A 100 11.63 0.42 -42.16
CA HIS A 100 10.40 0.04 -42.84
C HIS A 100 9.61 -1.04 -42.06
N PHE A 101 10.28 -2.01 -41.44
CA PHE A 101 9.61 -2.97 -40.55
C PHE A 101 9.10 -2.26 -39.28
N ALA A 102 9.86 -1.32 -38.73
CA ALA A 102 9.41 -0.48 -37.62
C ALA A 102 8.29 0.50 -37.99
N SER A 103 8.13 0.90 -39.26
CA SER A 103 7.01 1.73 -39.71
C SER A 103 5.76 0.91 -40.03
N SER A 104 5.91 -0.24 -40.68
CA SER A 104 4.79 -1.04 -41.19
C SER A 104 4.16 -1.95 -40.13
N GLU A 105 4.92 -2.41 -39.13
CA GLU A 105 4.37 -3.18 -38.01
C GLU A 105 3.72 -2.31 -36.92
N TRP A 106 3.97 -1.00 -36.90
CA TRP A 106 3.32 -0.06 -35.98
C TRP A 106 2.07 0.62 -36.56
N SER A 107 1.91 0.61 -37.89
CA SER A 107 0.72 1.12 -38.59
C SER A 107 -0.46 0.15 -38.57
N GLY A 108 -0.35 -1.00 -37.88
CA GLY A 108 -1.46 -1.94 -37.67
C GLY A 108 -2.58 -1.40 -36.76
N HIS A 109 -2.40 -0.22 -36.17
CA HIS A 109 -3.52 0.52 -35.58
C HIS A 109 -4.33 1.17 -36.71
N SER A 110 -5.59 0.76 -36.83
CA SER A 110 -6.59 1.40 -37.68
C SER A 110 -6.42 2.91 -37.68
N SER A 111 -6.29 3.51 -38.86
CA SER A 111 -6.23 4.96 -39.09
C SER A 111 -7.41 5.75 -38.48
N ALA A 112 -8.38 5.07 -37.86
CA ALA A 112 -9.48 5.65 -37.10
C ALA A 112 -9.09 6.07 -35.66
N GLU A 113 -8.16 5.39 -34.98
CA GLU A 113 -7.79 5.71 -33.57
C GLU A 113 -6.85 6.91 -33.43
N ILE A 114 -6.11 7.26 -34.49
CA ILE A 114 -5.15 8.38 -34.47
C ILE A 114 -5.85 9.76 -34.55
N LYS A 115 -7.18 9.80 -34.76
CA LYS A 115 -7.94 11.05 -34.91
C LYS A 115 -8.60 11.58 -33.64
N SER A 116 -8.71 10.82 -32.55
CA SER A 116 -9.14 11.39 -31.28
C SER A 116 -7.92 11.95 -30.55
N LYS A 117 -7.93 13.27 -30.30
CA LYS A 117 -7.01 13.87 -29.35
C LYS A 117 -7.25 13.14 -28.01
N PRO A 118 -6.28 12.40 -27.46
CA PRO A 118 -6.52 11.67 -26.22
C PRO A 118 -6.96 12.66 -25.15
N ASP A 119 -8.00 12.32 -24.39
CA ASP A 119 -8.50 13.19 -23.33
C ASP A 119 -7.33 13.56 -22.40
N PRO A 120 -7.14 14.86 -22.10
CA PRO A 120 -6.03 15.31 -21.26
C PRO A 120 -6.13 14.79 -19.83
N VAL A 121 -7.31 14.27 -19.43
CA VAL A 121 -7.61 13.74 -18.12
C VAL A 121 -8.26 12.36 -18.27
N ILE A 122 -7.59 11.31 -17.79
CA ILE A 122 -8.13 9.95 -17.71
C ILE A 122 -8.40 9.66 -16.23
N GLU A 123 -9.65 9.34 -15.89
CA GLU A 123 -10.05 8.98 -14.51
C GLU A 123 -9.66 10.03 -13.45
N GLY A 124 -9.71 11.32 -13.81
CA GLY A 124 -9.37 12.43 -12.91
C GLY A 124 -7.87 12.72 -12.77
N ARG A 125 -7.01 12.02 -13.53
CA ARG A 125 -5.55 12.24 -13.56
C ARG A 125 -5.07 12.76 -14.91
N VAL A 126 -4.02 13.57 -14.90
CA VAL A 126 -3.43 14.14 -16.12
C VAL A 126 -2.78 13.02 -16.94
N HIS A 127 -3.19 12.90 -18.21
CA HIS A 127 -2.58 11.96 -19.13
C HIS A 127 -1.24 12.50 -19.64
N ILE A 128 -0.14 11.89 -19.18
CA ILE A 128 1.24 12.32 -19.48
C ILE A 128 1.66 11.89 -20.89
N GLY A 129 1.29 10.66 -21.29
CA GLY A 129 1.73 10.12 -22.57
C GLY A 129 1.32 8.68 -22.83
N GLN A 130 1.62 8.21 -24.05
CA GLN A 130 1.38 6.85 -24.52
C GLN A 130 2.70 6.13 -24.76
N LEU A 131 2.87 4.99 -24.09
CA LEU A 131 4.02 4.10 -24.23
C LEU A 131 3.64 2.93 -25.14
N TYR A 132 4.34 2.80 -26.24
CA TYR A 132 4.22 1.67 -27.15
C TYR A 132 5.35 0.68 -26.87
N VAL A 133 4.99 -0.58 -26.68
CA VAL A 133 5.92 -1.66 -26.29
C VAL A 133 5.73 -2.84 -27.22
N LYS A 134 6.77 -3.27 -27.91
CA LYS A 134 6.76 -4.53 -28.67
C LYS A 134 7.73 -5.52 -28.04
N VAL A 135 7.19 -6.66 -27.64
CA VAL A 135 7.96 -7.80 -27.13
C VAL A 135 8.33 -8.70 -28.30
N VAL A 136 9.61 -8.74 -28.64
CA VAL A 136 10.10 -9.43 -29.83
C VAL A 136 10.38 -10.89 -29.51
N GLU A 137 11.39 -11.14 -28.69
CA GLU A 137 11.85 -12.49 -28.34
C GLU A 137 12.56 -12.51 -26.98
N ALA A 138 12.75 -13.69 -26.41
CA ALA A 138 13.66 -13.91 -25.29
C ALA A 138 14.60 -15.06 -25.60
N ILE A 139 15.80 -15.04 -25.00
CA ILE A 139 16.83 -16.05 -25.19
C ILE A 139 17.37 -16.53 -23.84
N GLY A 140 17.74 -17.82 -23.80
CA GLY A 140 18.44 -18.42 -22.67
C GLY A 140 17.62 -18.49 -21.39
N LEU A 141 16.31 -18.71 -21.47
CA LEU A 141 15.44 -18.86 -20.30
C LEU A 141 15.75 -20.15 -19.51
N PRO A 142 15.53 -20.18 -18.19
CA PRO A 142 15.83 -21.34 -17.37
C PRO A 142 14.72 -22.39 -17.49
N SER A 143 15.11 -23.67 -17.54
CA SER A 143 14.17 -24.79 -17.50
C SER A 143 13.78 -25.11 -16.06
N THR A 144 12.51 -24.96 -15.68
CA THR A 144 12.09 -25.22 -14.30
C THR A 144 11.84 -26.70 -14.00
N ASP A 145 11.30 -27.51 -14.92
CA ASP A 145 10.91 -28.90 -14.60
C ASP A 145 10.98 -29.88 -15.79
N SER A 146 11.29 -29.41 -16.99
CA SER A 146 11.32 -30.21 -18.22
C SER A 146 12.37 -29.64 -19.18
N ILE A 147 12.88 -30.46 -20.11
CA ILE A 147 13.82 -30.05 -21.18
C ILE A 147 13.28 -28.85 -21.99
N THR A 148 11.98 -28.58 -21.91
CA THR A 148 11.29 -27.50 -22.62
C THR A 148 10.38 -26.71 -21.67
N SER A 149 10.35 -25.37 -21.78
CA SER A 149 9.44 -24.50 -21.03
C SER A 149 8.34 -23.92 -21.91
N ASP A 150 7.29 -23.44 -21.29
CA ASP A 150 6.12 -22.84 -21.92
C ASP A 150 6.00 -21.34 -21.56
N PRO A 151 6.93 -20.48 -22.05
CA PRO A 151 7.04 -19.11 -21.57
C PRO A 151 5.97 -18.16 -22.13
N PHE A 152 5.57 -17.20 -21.29
CA PHE A 152 4.83 -16.00 -21.66
C PHE A 152 5.35 -14.79 -20.86
N VAL A 153 5.14 -13.58 -21.38
CA VAL A 153 5.59 -12.34 -20.74
C VAL A 153 4.38 -11.57 -20.22
N ARG A 154 4.47 -11.13 -18.96
CA ARG A 154 3.55 -10.20 -18.33
C ARG A 154 4.23 -8.84 -18.23
N LEU A 155 3.66 -7.85 -18.90
CA LEU A 155 4.07 -6.47 -18.86
C LEU A 155 3.23 -5.75 -17.81
N ARG A 156 3.88 -5.03 -16.89
CA ARG A 156 3.22 -4.27 -15.83
C ARG A 156 3.76 -2.85 -15.81
N LEU A 157 2.87 -1.87 -15.99
CA LEU A 157 3.19 -0.47 -15.73
C LEU A 157 2.96 -0.18 -14.25
N THR A 158 4.00 0.29 -13.56
CA THR A 158 3.99 0.54 -12.12
C THR A 158 4.79 1.79 -11.78
N GLY A 159 4.86 2.15 -10.51
CA GLY A 159 5.61 3.28 -10.00
C GLY A 159 5.41 3.40 -8.49
N LYS A 160 6.15 4.30 -7.85
CA LYS A 160 6.05 4.58 -6.42
C LYS A 160 5.58 6.01 -6.19
N TRP A 161 4.75 6.19 -5.18
CA TRP A 161 4.36 7.51 -4.67
C TRP A 161 5.48 8.13 -3.84
N SER A 162 5.36 9.42 -3.50
CA SER A 162 6.35 10.13 -2.69
C SER A 162 6.57 9.49 -1.31
N HIS A 163 5.53 8.89 -0.73
CA HIS A 163 5.58 8.12 0.51
C HIS A 163 6.10 6.67 0.35
N GLY A 164 6.57 6.29 -0.83
CA GLY A 164 7.24 5.00 -1.09
C GLY A 164 6.31 3.82 -1.38
N GLN A 165 4.99 3.98 -1.27
CA GLN A 165 4.02 2.92 -1.63
C GLN A 165 3.91 2.78 -3.15
N GLU A 166 3.77 1.53 -3.63
CA GLU A 166 3.50 1.27 -5.05
C GLU A 166 2.13 1.80 -5.47
N TRP A 167 2.00 2.13 -6.75
CA TRP A 167 0.71 2.50 -7.33
C TRP A 167 -0.34 1.41 -7.12
N GLY A 168 -1.53 1.85 -6.69
CA GLY A 168 -2.71 1.00 -6.55
C GLY A 168 -3.21 0.45 -7.88
N ASN A 169 -4.19 -0.45 -7.80
CA ASN A 169 -4.73 -1.19 -8.95
C ASN A 169 -5.23 -0.28 -10.09
N ASP A 170 -5.68 0.93 -9.78
CA ASP A 170 -6.24 1.88 -10.74
C ASP A 170 -5.20 2.37 -11.78
N LEU A 171 -3.92 2.44 -11.40
CA LEU A 171 -2.83 2.82 -12.31
C LEU A 171 -2.06 1.61 -12.84
N ARG A 172 -2.24 0.44 -12.20
CA ARG A 172 -1.54 -0.78 -12.57
C ARG A 172 -2.18 -1.39 -13.82
N ASN A 173 -1.58 -1.10 -14.97
CA ASN A 173 -2.00 -1.70 -16.23
C ASN A 173 -1.15 -2.95 -16.53
N ILE A 174 -1.79 -4.11 -16.62
CA ILE A 174 -1.13 -5.39 -16.87
C ILE A 174 -1.55 -5.92 -18.23
N LYS A 175 -0.57 -6.28 -19.07
CA LYS A 175 -0.80 -6.91 -20.38
C LYS A 175 0.05 -8.16 -20.50
N CYS A 176 -0.45 -9.20 -21.15
CA CYS A 176 0.25 -10.47 -21.29
C CYS A 176 0.41 -10.84 -22.76
N THR A 177 1.56 -11.41 -23.11
CA THR A 177 1.76 -12.05 -24.41
C THR A 177 1.06 -13.40 -24.48
N LYS A 178 0.93 -13.94 -25.69
CA LYS A 178 0.53 -15.33 -25.87
C LYS A 178 1.64 -16.27 -25.35
N LYS A 179 1.22 -17.42 -24.86
CA LYS A 179 2.13 -18.52 -24.51
C LYS A 179 2.82 -19.08 -25.76
N LYS A 180 4.10 -19.39 -25.63
CA LYS A 180 4.84 -20.19 -26.61
C LYS A 180 5.18 -21.53 -25.97
N SER A 181 4.84 -22.62 -26.65
CA SER A 181 5.02 -23.95 -26.09
C SER A 181 6.38 -24.52 -26.44
N ARG A 182 6.96 -25.25 -25.49
CA ARG A 182 8.18 -26.06 -25.62
C ARG A 182 9.40 -25.32 -26.20
N THR A 183 9.72 -24.14 -25.65
CA THR A 183 10.87 -23.36 -26.10
C THR A 183 11.53 -22.57 -24.96
N LEU A 184 12.86 -22.54 -24.96
CA LEU A 184 13.67 -21.67 -24.10
C LEU A 184 14.06 -20.35 -24.79
N ASN A 185 13.79 -20.25 -26.09
CA ASN A 185 14.04 -19.06 -26.92
C ASN A 185 12.75 -18.63 -27.65
N PRO A 186 11.72 -18.19 -26.89
CA PRO A 186 10.42 -17.83 -27.47
C PRO A 186 10.47 -16.57 -28.32
N ARG A 187 9.61 -16.53 -29.36
CA ARG A 187 9.40 -15.37 -30.23
C ARG A 187 7.92 -14.98 -30.23
N TRP A 188 7.62 -13.77 -29.76
CA TRP A 188 6.24 -13.26 -29.63
C TRP A 188 5.89 -12.29 -30.75
N HIS A 189 6.70 -11.24 -30.94
CA HIS A 189 6.43 -10.14 -31.87
C HIS A 189 5.06 -9.47 -31.61
N GLU A 190 4.71 -9.30 -30.33
CA GLU A 190 3.43 -8.73 -29.90
C GLU A 190 3.61 -7.28 -29.43
N THR A 191 2.68 -6.40 -29.81
CA THR A 191 2.71 -4.97 -29.49
C THR A 191 1.60 -4.60 -28.51
N PHE A 192 1.94 -3.77 -27.53
CA PHE A 192 1.08 -3.28 -26.47
C PHE A 192 1.19 -1.75 -26.35
N VAL A 193 0.09 -1.12 -25.94
CA VAL A 193 0.02 0.33 -25.70
C VAL A 193 -0.37 0.59 -24.25
N PHE A 194 0.37 1.44 -23.55
CA PHE A 194 0.08 1.83 -22.18
C PHE A 194 -0.15 3.33 -22.10
N ASN A 195 -1.18 3.73 -21.34
CA ASN A 195 -1.41 5.13 -21.00
C ASN A 195 -0.69 5.43 -19.69
N VAL A 196 0.14 6.47 -19.68
CA VAL A 196 0.94 6.88 -18.53
C VAL A 196 0.27 8.11 -17.92
N CYS A 197 -0.18 8.00 -16.67
CA CYS A 197 -0.96 9.03 -15.96
C CYS A 197 -0.28 9.56 -14.69
N ALA A 198 0.94 9.10 -14.39
CA ALA A 198 1.72 9.54 -13.23
C ALA A 198 3.23 9.54 -13.57
N PRO A 199 4.00 10.50 -13.04
CA PRO A 199 5.43 10.61 -13.29
C PRO A 199 6.18 9.53 -12.50
N GLY A 200 7.42 9.22 -12.88
CA GLY A 200 8.19 8.15 -12.22
C GLY A 200 7.69 6.73 -12.53
N ALA A 201 6.96 6.57 -13.64
CA ALA A 201 6.52 5.27 -14.12
C ALA A 201 7.69 4.34 -14.44
N GLU A 202 7.52 3.06 -14.16
CA GLU A 202 8.43 1.97 -14.49
C GLU A 202 7.66 0.89 -15.25
N LEU A 203 8.26 0.41 -16.34
CA LEU A 203 7.74 -0.73 -17.09
C LEU A 203 8.48 -1.98 -16.67
N VAL A 204 7.74 -2.94 -16.13
CA VAL A 204 8.26 -4.22 -15.65
C VAL A 204 7.87 -5.32 -16.63
N PHE A 205 8.85 -6.13 -17.02
CA PHE A 205 8.70 -7.34 -17.82
C PHE A 205 8.91 -8.56 -16.94
N GLU A 206 7.86 -9.30 -16.67
CA GLU A 206 7.92 -10.53 -15.87
C GLU A 206 7.72 -11.73 -16.81
N VAL A 207 8.73 -12.60 -16.91
CA VAL A 207 8.65 -13.82 -17.72
C VAL A 207 8.18 -14.96 -16.83
N TYR A 208 7.12 -15.65 -17.25
CA TYR A 208 6.52 -16.76 -16.54
C TYR A 208 6.55 -18.03 -17.37
N ASN A 209 6.65 -19.17 -16.69
CA ASN A 209 6.43 -20.49 -17.26
C ASN A 209 5.00 -20.96 -16.93
N TYR A 210 4.25 -21.39 -17.94
CA TYR A 210 2.89 -21.87 -17.74
C TYR A 210 2.88 -23.30 -17.17
N GLY A 211 2.36 -23.48 -15.96
CA GLY A 211 2.13 -24.81 -15.36
C GLY A 211 0.82 -25.43 -15.85
N GLN A 212 0.81 -26.74 -16.12
CA GLN A 212 -0.41 -27.45 -16.56
C GLN A 212 -1.43 -27.64 -15.43
N LEU A 213 -0.99 -27.70 -14.16
CA LEU A 213 -1.82 -27.93 -12.97
C LEU A 213 -1.39 -27.09 -11.74
N SER A 214 -0.40 -26.20 -11.91
CA SER A 214 0.19 -25.37 -10.85
C SER A 214 0.16 -23.89 -11.23
N GLN A 215 0.28 -23.00 -10.24
CA GLN A 215 0.41 -21.56 -10.51
C GLN A 215 1.66 -21.30 -11.39
N PRO A 216 1.59 -20.34 -12.34
CA PRO A 216 2.72 -20.04 -13.22
C PRO A 216 3.99 -19.68 -12.44
N THR A 217 5.10 -20.35 -12.74
CA THR A 217 6.38 -20.10 -12.08
C THR A 217 7.08 -18.90 -12.72
N LYS A 218 7.50 -17.92 -11.92
CA LYS A 218 8.25 -16.76 -12.41
C LYS A 218 9.67 -17.18 -12.79
N LEU A 219 10.07 -16.97 -14.04
CA LEU A 219 11.39 -17.31 -14.57
C LEU A 219 12.39 -16.17 -14.36
N GLY A 220 11.95 -14.93 -14.56
CA GLY A 220 12.79 -13.75 -14.37
C GLY A 220 12.05 -12.45 -14.59
N GLU A 221 12.69 -11.34 -14.22
CA GLU A 221 12.12 -9.99 -14.31
C GLU A 221 13.14 -8.99 -14.85
N ALA A 222 12.70 -8.04 -15.67
CA ALA A 222 13.48 -6.87 -16.06
C ALA A 222 12.64 -5.60 -15.93
N THR A 223 13.24 -4.51 -15.46
CA THR A 223 12.55 -3.23 -15.23
C THR A 223 13.23 -2.13 -16.01
N ILE A 224 12.42 -1.28 -16.67
CA ILE A 224 12.87 -0.05 -17.32
C ILE A 224 12.12 1.14 -16.72
N PRO A 225 12.82 2.05 -16.02
CA PRO A 225 12.26 3.34 -15.66
C PRO A 225 11.96 4.15 -16.92
N LEU A 226 10.73 4.66 -17.06
CA LEU A 226 10.32 5.41 -18.25
C LEU A 226 11.19 6.66 -18.47
N LEU A 227 11.72 7.24 -17.38
CA LEU A 227 12.66 8.37 -17.43
C LEU A 227 13.83 8.14 -18.39
N GLN A 228 14.33 6.91 -18.51
CA GLN A 228 15.45 6.56 -19.40
C GLN A 228 15.09 6.58 -20.90
N ILE A 229 13.80 6.63 -21.23
CA ILE A 229 13.27 6.60 -22.61
C ILE A 229 12.41 7.84 -22.91
N MET A 230 12.54 8.91 -22.12
CA MET A 230 11.87 10.21 -22.33
C MET A 230 12.60 11.09 -23.35
N ASP A 231 13.01 10.53 -24.48
CA ASP A 231 13.69 11.25 -25.57
C ASP A 231 12.86 11.28 -26.87
N GLN A 232 11.62 10.76 -26.83
CA GLN A 232 10.72 10.59 -27.99
C GLN A 232 11.27 9.68 -29.10
N ARG A 233 12.42 9.03 -28.88
CA ARG A 233 13.05 8.13 -29.85
C ARG A 233 12.52 6.72 -29.69
N ARG A 234 12.75 5.91 -30.73
CA ARG A 234 12.51 4.48 -30.69
C ARG A 234 13.71 3.80 -30.07
N HIS A 235 13.48 3.02 -29.03
CA HIS A 235 14.52 2.25 -28.34
C HIS A 235 14.42 0.79 -28.74
N ASN A 236 15.56 0.21 -29.10
CA ASN A 236 15.71 -1.21 -29.39
C ASN A 236 16.70 -1.78 -28.38
N LYS A 237 16.20 -2.53 -27.39
CA LYS A 237 17.00 -2.93 -26.21
C LYS A 237 16.91 -4.43 -25.95
N TRP A 238 18.06 -5.01 -25.60
CA TRP A 238 18.15 -6.29 -24.92
C TRP A 238 18.26 -6.03 -23.42
N LEU A 239 17.39 -6.65 -22.63
CA LEU A 239 17.36 -6.54 -21.18
C LEU A 239 17.76 -7.86 -20.54
N ASP A 240 18.62 -7.80 -19.54
CA ASP A 240 18.95 -8.96 -18.72
C ASP A 240 17.81 -9.23 -17.73
N LEU A 241 17.34 -10.48 -17.68
CA LEU A 241 16.30 -10.91 -16.74
C LEU A 241 16.96 -11.30 -15.42
N LEU A 242 16.53 -10.70 -14.32
CA LEU A 242 16.96 -11.05 -12.97
C LEU A 242 16.20 -12.26 -12.46
N LEU A 243 16.89 -13.21 -11.81
CA LEU A 243 16.22 -14.35 -11.16
C LEU A 243 15.46 -13.89 -9.91
N PRO A 244 14.28 -14.49 -9.63
CA PRO A 244 13.61 -14.31 -8.35
C PRO A 244 14.43 -14.88 -7.20
N GLU A 245 14.37 -14.24 -6.02
CA GLU A 245 15.18 -14.61 -4.85
C GLU A 245 14.99 -16.07 -4.40
N LYS A 246 13.77 -16.59 -4.55
CA LYS A 246 13.39 -17.98 -4.23
C LYS A 246 14.05 -19.03 -5.13
N LEU A 247 14.56 -18.64 -6.30
CA LEU A 247 15.22 -19.52 -7.26
C LEU A 247 16.75 -19.38 -7.24
N HIS A 248 17.30 -18.53 -6.37
CA HIS A 248 18.74 -18.48 -6.13
C HIS A 248 19.20 -19.80 -5.50
N ARG A 249 20.10 -20.54 -6.16
CA ARG A 249 20.74 -21.72 -5.59
C ARG A 249 21.95 -21.29 -4.75
N ALA A 250 21.95 -21.60 -3.46
CA ALA A 250 23.09 -21.33 -2.58
C ALA A 250 24.31 -22.15 -3.00
N GLY A 251 25.49 -21.53 -3.10
CA GLY A 251 26.78 -22.22 -3.25
C GLY A 251 27.35 -22.35 -4.67
N LEU A 252 26.66 -21.89 -5.72
CA LEU A 252 27.28 -21.64 -7.03
C LEU A 252 27.43 -20.13 -7.22
N ASN A 253 28.53 -19.67 -7.82
CA ASN A 253 28.66 -18.33 -8.39
C ASN A 253 27.67 -18.20 -9.56
N ASN A 254 26.39 -18.09 -9.21
CA ASN A 254 25.31 -17.94 -10.16
C ASN A 254 25.30 -16.47 -10.55
N ASP A 255 25.70 -16.17 -11.78
CA ASP A 255 25.28 -14.91 -12.39
C ASP A 255 23.76 -14.81 -12.18
N ALA A 256 23.28 -13.75 -11.53
CA ALA A 256 21.88 -13.55 -11.15
C ALA A 256 20.91 -13.38 -12.34
N ARG A 257 21.28 -13.90 -13.52
CA ARG A 257 20.70 -13.66 -14.83
C ARG A 257 19.99 -14.91 -15.33
N ALA A 258 18.68 -14.80 -15.49
CA ALA A 258 17.79 -15.87 -15.94
C ALA A 258 17.78 -16.04 -17.46
N GLY A 259 18.26 -15.05 -18.20
CA GLY A 259 18.19 -14.96 -19.66
C GLY A 259 18.15 -13.51 -20.12
N ARG A 260 17.85 -13.27 -21.39
CA ARG A 260 17.67 -11.92 -21.95
C ARG A 260 16.39 -11.79 -22.74
N ILE A 261 15.76 -10.62 -22.69
CA ILE A 261 14.56 -10.28 -23.46
C ILE A 261 14.81 -9.11 -24.40
N HIS A 262 14.32 -9.22 -25.62
CA HIS A 262 14.42 -8.21 -26.67
C HIS A 262 13.13 -7.44 -26.81
N VAL A 263 13.21 -6.12 -26.65
CA VAL A 263 12.05 -5.22 -26.67
C VAL A 263 12.30 -3.99 -27.54
N LEU A 264 11.23 -3.54 -28.20
CA LEU A 264 11.17 -2.26 -28.91
C LEU A 264 10.22 -1.33 -28.16
N LEU A 265 10.66 -0.11 -27.86
CA LEU A 265 9.91 0.84 -27.05
C LEU A 265 9.83 2.18 -27.77
N HIS A 266 8.67 2.83 -27.71
CA HIS A 266 8.52 4.22 -28.13
C HIS A 266 7.59 4.93 -27.15
N TYR A 267 8.11 5.96 -26.47
CA TYR A 267 7.31 6.72 -25.51
C TYR A 267 6.99 8.11 -26.09
N LYS A 268 5.71 8.35 -26.33
CA LYS A 268 5.20 9.67 -26.73
C LYS A 268 4.62 10.35 -25.50
N PHE A 269 5.30 11.38 -25.00
CA PHE A 269 4.89 12.11 -23.80
C PHE A 269 4.77 13.62 -24.05
N SER A 270 4.13 14.31 -23.11
CA SER A 270 4.05 15.77 -23.06
C SER A 270 4.72 16.27 -21.78
N GLN A 271 5.78 17.08 -21.91
CA GLN A 271 6.48 17.68 -20.78
C GLN A 271 5.56 18.55 -19.93
N MET A 272 4.61 19.25 -20.57
CA MET A 272 3.62 20.06 -19.85
C MET A 272 2.66 19.18 -19.06
N ALA A 273 2.24 18.05 -19.61
CA ALA A 273 1.35 17.12 -18.91
C ALA A 273 2.06 16.43 -17.74
N GLU A 274 3.33 16.09 -17.91
CA GLU A 274 4.19 15.59 -16.83
C GLU A 274 4.31 16.63 -15.71
N PHE A 275 4.63 17.88 -16.04
CA PHE A 275 4.69 18.97 -15.05
C PHE A 275 3.36 19.14 -14.30
N CYS A 276 2.24 19.18 -15.01
CA CYS A 276 0.91 19.28 -14.41
C CYS A 276 0.55 18.07 -13.53
N SER A 277 1.08 16.88 -13.83
CA SER A 277 0.79 15.66 -13.06
C SER A 277 1.35 15.71 -11.64
N TYR A 278 2.44 16.46 -11.39
CA TYR A 278 2.98 16.68 -10.04
C TYR A 278 2.03 17.48 -9.12
N PHE A 279 1.10 18.23 -9.69
CA PHE A 279 0.09 18.97 -8.94
C PHE A 279 -1.22 18.18 -8.74
N SER A 280 -1.29 16.97 -9.31
CA SER A 280 -2.42 16.07 -9.06
C SER A 280 -2.27 15.45 -7.67
N SER A 281 -3.38 15.28 -6.95
CA SER A 281 -3.36 14.65 -5.63
C SER A 281 -2.82 13.22 -5.75
N GLU A 282 -1.74 12.92 -5.03
CA GLU A 282 -1.28 11.54 -4.84
C GLU A 282 -2.37 10.71 -4.12
N GLN A 283 -2.33 9.40 -4.29
CA GLN A 283 -3.22 8.51 -3.54
C GLN A 283 -2.83 8.52 -2.07
N ASP A 284 -3.80 8.64 -1.17
CA ASP A 284 -3.57 8.58 0.28
C ASP A 284 -2.82 7.27 0.65
N TYR A 285 -1.87 7.38 1.58
CA TYR A 285 -1.15 6.21 2.09
C TYR A 285 -2.12 5.20 2.69
N VAL A 286 -2.18 4.01 2.10
CA VAL A 286 -2.95 2.90 2.64
C VAL A 286 -2.00 2.02 3.42
N TYR A 287 -2.06 2.11 4.75
CA TYR A 287 -1.31 1.20 5.62
C TYR A 287 -1.81 -0.24 5.42
N GLU A 288 -0.94 -1.11 4.89
CA GLU A 288 -1.24 -2.53 4.72
C GLU A 288 -0.96 -3.25 6.03
N TRP A 289 -2.02 -3.63 6.73
CA TRP A 289 -1.90 -4.32 8.01
C TRP A 289 -1.22 -5.69 7.81
N PRO A 290 -0.31 -6.09 8.72
CA PRO A 290 0.29 -7.43 8.67
C PRO A 290 -0.82 -8.48 8.73
N GLU A 291 -0.55 -9.66 8.14
CA GLU A 291 -1.51 -10.75 8.15
C GLU A 291 -1.86 -11.18 9.57
N PHE A 292 -3.15 -11.42 9.82
CA PHE A 292 -3.63 -11.93 11.10
C PHE A 292 -2.98 -13.29 11.42
N GLN A 293 -2.34 -13.37 12.58
CA GLN A 293 -1.71 -14.58 13.10
C GLN A 293 -2.48 -15.07 14.32
N ALA A 294 -3.28 -16.12 14.13
CA ALA A 294 -4.16 -16.65 15.17
C ALA A 294 -3.38 -17.21 16.37
N ALA A 295 -2.20 -17.81 16.13
CA ALA A 295 -1.31 -18.26 17.19
C ALA A 295 -0.85 -17.11 18.10
N GLN A 296 -0.55 -15.94 17.51
CA GLN A 296 -0.13 -14.76 18.27
C GLN A 296 -1.28 -14.19 19.10
N LEU A 297 -2.51 -14.17 18.55
CA LEU A 297 -3.70 -13.77 19.33
C LEU A 297 -3.89 -14.68 20.55
N TYR A 298 -3.80 -16.00 20.38
CA TYR A 298 -3.94 -16.96 21.48
C TYR A 298 -2.86 -16.76 22.54
N SER A 299 -1.60 -16.60 22.12
CA SER A 299 -0.48 -16.35 23.03
C SER A 299 -0.72 -15.06 23.83
N ASN A 300 -1.06 -13.96 23.15
CA ASN A 300 -1.35 -12.67 23.78
C ASN A 300 -2.52 -12.75 24.77
N PHE A 301 -3.55 -13.56 24.49
CA PHE A 301 -4.70 -13.75 25.38
C PHE A 301 -4.29 -14.39 26.70
N TRP A 302 -3.49 -15.45 26.66
CA TRP A 302 -3.07 -16.14 27.89
C TRP A 302 -2.11 -15.30 28.73
N VAL A 303 -1.22 -14.54 28.10
CA VAL A 303 -0.36 -13.57 28.82
C VAL A 303 -1.22 -12.53 29.54
N LEU A 304 -2.20 -11.98 28.83
CA LEU A 304 -3.10 -11.00 29.43
C LEU A 304 -3.91 -11.61 30.58
N LEU A 305 -4.41 -12.84 30.41
CA LEU A 305 -5.18 -13.52 31.44
C LEU A 305 -4.34 -13.83 32.69
N ASP A 306 -3.11 -14.33 32.51
CA ASP A 306 -2.18 -14.63 33.60
C ASP A 306 -1.83 -13.36 34.39
N ASN A 307 -1.53 -12.27 33.68
CA ASN A 307 -1.27 -10.96 34.29
C ASN A 307 -2.51 -10.37 34.99
N LEU A 308 -3.71 -10.64 34.47
CA LEU A 308 -4.97 -10.16 35.08
C LEU A 308 -5.46 -11.03 36.22
N TRP A 309 -5.05 -12.29 36.29
CA TRP A 309 -5.60 -13.28 37.21
C TRP A 309 -5.59 -12.83 38.69
N PRO A 310 -4.49 -12.26 39.22
CA PRO A 310 -4.47 -11.80 40.62
C PRO A 310 -5.49 -10.69 40.89
N TYR A 311 -5.70 -9.79 39.93
CA TYR A 311 -6.68 -8.71 40.06
C TYR A 311 -8.11 -9.25 39.93
N LEU A 312 -8.33 -10.18 39.01
CA LEU A 312 -9.62 -10.84 38.84
C LEU A 312 -10.04 -11.55 40.13
N GLU A 313 -9.13 -12.27 40.78
CA GLU A 313 -9.40 -12.93 42.06
C GLU A 313 -9.85 -11.92 43.13
N VAL A 314 -9.12 -10.81 43.30
CA VAL A 314 -9.50 -9.74 44.25
C VAL A 314 -10.86 -9.14 43.90
N THR A 315 -11.09 -8.82 42.63
CA THR A 315 -12.39 -8.29 42.20
C THR A 315 -13.52 -9.27 42.42
N TRP A 316 -13.28 -10.57 42.22
CA TRP A 316 -14.26 -11.63 42.43
C TRP A 316 -14.70 -11.72 43.89
N GLN A 317 -13.78 -11.52 44.84
CA GLN A 317 -14.09 -11.51 46.27
C GLN A 317 -14.87 -10.25 46.71
N ILE A 318 -14.58 -9.10 46.10
CA ILE A 318 -15.17 -7.80 46.50
C ILE A 318 -16.54 -7.56 45.82
N LEU A 319 -16.70 -8.00 44.58
CA LEU A 319 -17.85 -7.65 43.74
C LEU A 319 -19.22 -8.06 44.34
N PRO A 320 -19.39 -9.25 44.94
CA PRO A 320 -20.66 -9.62 45.61
C PRO A 320 -21.07 -8.65 46.72
N THR A 321 -20.09 -8.08 47.42
CA THR A 321 -20.32 -7.12 48.51
C THR A 321 -20.69 -5.73 47.96
N LEU A 322 -20.10 -5.31 46.83
CA LEU A 322 -20.47 -4.05 46.17
C LEU A 322 -21.83 -4.15 45.44
N ASN A 323 -22.18 -5.33 44.95
CA ASN A 323 -23.43 -5.62 44.25
C ASN A 323 -24.63 -5.85 45.18
N TRP A 324 -24.44 -5.78 46.50
CA TRP A 324 -25.49 -6.04 47.49
C TRP A 324 -26.09 -7.45 47.41
N GLU A 325 -25.32 -8.46 46.95
CA GLU A 325 -25.78 -9.86 46.93
C GLU A 325 -26.12 -10.37 48.35
N HIS A 326 -25.34 -9.91 49.33
CA HIS A 326 -25.60 -10.10 50.76
C HIS A 326 -25.83 -8.74 51.43
N PRO A 327 -27.09 -8.29 51.60
CA PRO A 327 -27.40 -6.91 52.00
C PRO A 327 -26.85 -6.51 53.37
N THR A 328 -26.85 -7.44 54.33
CA THR A 328 -26.36 -7.20 55.69
C THR A 328 -24.84 -7.03 55.73
N HIS A 329 -24.10 -7.90 55.04
CA HIS A 329 -22.65 -7.80 54.92
C HIS A 329 -22.24 -6.52 54.18
N SER A 330 -22.91 -6.24 53.06
CA SER A 330 -22.67 -5.04 52.24
C SER A 330 -22.93 -3.75 53.02
N PHE A 331 -24.02 -3.70 53.79
CA PHE A 331 -24.32 -2.56 54.66
C PHE A 331 -23.29 -2.40 55.78
N MET A 332 -22.86 -3.49 56.42
CA MET A 332 -21.81 -3.45 57.44
C MET A 332 -20.47 -2.96 56.88
N CYS A 333 -20.06 -3.45 55.70
CA CYS A 333 -18.86 -2.97 55.01
C CYS A 333 -18.96 -1.49 54.61
N PHE A 334 -20.13 -1.05 54.12
CA PHE A 334 -20.39 0.35 53.80
C PHE A 334 -20.32 1.24 55.04
N ALA A 335 -21.01 0.85 56.12
CA ALA A 335 -21.03 1.59 57.38
C ALA A 335 -19.63 1.66 58.02
N LEU A 336 -18.89 0.56 58.01
CA LEU A 336 -17.50 0.50 58.48
C LEU A 336 -16.58 1.38 57.62
N GLY A 337 -16.74 1.36 56.29
CA GLY A 337 -15.98 2.21 55.38
C GLY A 337 -16.26 3.70 55.57
N VAL A 338 -17.53 4.08 55.72
CA VAL A 338 -17.95 5.46 56.05
C VAL A 338 -17.40 5.87 57.42
N TRP A 339 -17.53 5.00 58.43
CA TRP A 339 -17.00 5.26 59.76
C TRP A 339 -15.49 5.48 59.74
N LEU A 340 -14.72 4.63 59.04
CA LEU A 340 -13.27 4.81 58.85
C LEU A 340 -12.93 6.12 58.14
N CYS A 341 -13.68 6.51 57.11
CA CYS A 341 -13.47 7.78 56.40
C CYS A 341 -13.74 9.00 57.29
N LEU A 342 -14.69 8.89 58.23
CA LEU A 342 -15.05 9.97 59.14
C LEU A 342 -14.16 10.02 60.40
N SER A 343 -13.71 8.86 60.89
CA SER A 343 -12.91 8.72 62.10
C SER A 343 -11.41 8.92 61.85
N LEU A 344 -10.90 8.48 60.70
CA LEU A 344 -9.48 8.56 60.35
C LEU A 344 -9.25 9.69 59.34
N GLN A 345 -9.00 10.89 59.86
CA GLN A 345 -8.66 12.07 59.03
C GLN A 345 -7.44 11.83 58.12
N TRP A 346 -6.53 10.95 58.56
CA TRP A 346 -5.26 10.66 57.90
C TRP A 346 -5.31 9.41 57.00
N LEU A 347 -6.47 8.79 56.79
CA LEU A 347 -6.56 7.55 56.01
C LEU A 347 -5.92 7.66 54.61
N PRO A 348 -6.14 8.74 53.82
CA PRO A 348 -5.47 8.90 52.53
C PRO A 348 -3.94 9.00 52.65
N VAL A 349 -3.45 9.62 53.73
CA VAL A 349 -2.03 9.77 54.02
C VAL A 349 -1.42 8.42 54.40
N VAL A 350 -2.10 7.63 55.25
CA VAL A 350 -1.66 6.27 55.60
C VAL A 350 -1.56 5.38 54.37
N PHE A 351 -2.53 5.44 53.46
CA PHE A 351 -2.48 4.70 52.19
C PHE A 351 -1.30 5.13 51.31
N HIS A 352 -1.04 6.44 51.19
CA HIS A 352 0.13 6.95 50.46
C HIS A 352 1.45 6.53 51.11
N LEU A 353 1.56 6.56 52.43
CA LEU A 353 2.73 6.11 53.17
C LEU A 353 2.98 4.61 52.97
N ALA A 354 1.93 3.79 52.92
CA ALA A 354 2.04 2.36 52.63
C ALA A 354 2.58 2.11 51.20
N LEU A 355 2.10 2.86 50.21
CA LEU A 355 2.62 2.80 48.83
C LEU A 355 4.09 3.24 48.74
N ILE A 356 4.46 4.33 49.42
CA ILE A 356 5.85 4.80 49.50
C ILE A 356 6.72 3.73 50.17
N ALA A 357 6.26 3.14 51.27
CA ALA A 357 6.99 2.07 51.96
C ALA A 357 7.15 0.83 51.08
N PHE A 358 6.14 0.48 50.27
CA PHE A 358 6.23 -0.61 49.30
C PHE A 358 7.28 -0.34 48.22
N VAL A 359 7.28 0.85 47.62
CA VAL A 359 8.30 1.28 46.64
C VAL A 359 9.70 1.22 47.27
N LEU A 360 9.86 1.75 48.49
CA LEU A 360 11.15 1.76 49.19
C LEU A 360 11.60 0.35 49.58
N ARG A 361 10.70 -0.52 50.01
CA ARG A 361 11.01 -1.93 50.29
C ARG A 361 11.59 -2.60 49.04
N ASN A 362 10.95 -2.43 47.89
CA ASN A 362 11.43 -3.00 46.63
C ASN A 362 12.81 -2.45 46.24
N TYR A 363 13.06 -1.16 46.48
CA TYR A 363 14.39 -0.55 46.31
C TYR A 363 15.45 -1.22 47.19
N PHE A 364 15.14 -1.43 48.48
CA PHE A 364 16.07 -2.04 49.41
C PHE A 364 16.31 -3.53 49.11
N GLU A 365 15.28 -4.29 48.72
CA GLU A 365 15.45 -5.69 48.33
C GLU A 365 16.39 -5.83 47.12
N LEU A 366 16.24 -5.00 46.08
CA LEU A 366 17.14 -4.97 44.92
C LEU A 366 18.59 -4.62 45.29
N ASN A 367 18.78 -3.56 46.08
CA ASN A 367 20.11 -3.14 46.50
C ASN A 367 20.76 -4.17 47.44
N PHE A 368 20.00 -4.81 48.31
CA PHE A 368 20.49 -5.85 49.20
C PHE A 368 20.94 -7.09 48.43
N HIS A 369 20.18 -7.53 47.41
CA HIS A 369 20.60 -8.61 46.51
C HIS A 369 21.86 -8.25 45.72
N SER A 370 21.98 -7.00 45.24
CA SER A 370 23.19 -6.55 44.53
C SER A 370 24.43 -6.49 45.45
N PHE A 371 24.24 -6.14 46.72
CA PHE A 371 25.31 -6.05 47.71
C PHE A 371 25.73 -7.43 48.23
N ALA A 372 24.78 -8.35 48.43
CA ALA A 372 25.05 -9.74 48.78
C ALA A 372 25.81 -10.48 47.66
N ALA A 373 25.43 -10.28 46.39
CA ALA A 373 26.15 -10.84 45.24
C ALA A 373 27.57 -10.27 45.08
N ALA A 374 27.83 -9.04 45.54
CA ALA A 374 29.17 -8.45 45.55
C ALA A 374 30.08 -9.01 46.66
N GLY A 375 29.51 -9.60 47.72
CA GLY A 375 30.24 -10.17 48.85
C GLY A 375 30.73 -11.61 48.66
N GLU A 376 30.12 -12.37 47.74
CA GLU A 376 30.41 -13.80 47.51
C GLU A 376 31.39 -14.09 46.36
N ASN A 377 32.12 -13.09 45.84
CA ASN A 377 33.07 -13.26 44.73
C ASN A 377 34.55 -13.23 45.16
N LYS A 378 34.89 -13.83 46.30
CA LYS A 378 36.27 -14.22 46.62
C LYS A 378 36.30 -15.66 47.12
N ASP A 379 37.00 -16.49 46.35
CA ASP A 379 37.49 -17.84 46.66
C ASP A 379 36.66 -19.03 46.14
N GLN A 380 36.80 -19.36 44.85
CA GLN A 380 37.19 -20.70 44.38
C GLN A 380 37.44 -20.79 42.86
N PRO A 381 38.49 -21.51 42.38
CA PRO A 381 38.72 -21.77 40.97
C PRO A 381 38.15 -23.14 40.55
N GLY A 382 37.40 -23.17 39.45
CA GLY A 382 37.09 -24.39 38.71
C GLY A 382 35.62 -24.82 38.77
N GLY A 383 34.88 -24.57 37.69
CA GLY A 383 33.55 -25.13 37.49
C GLY A 383 32.82 -24.52 36.29
N ALA A 384 32.69 -25.33 35.23
CA ALA A 384 31.73 -25.25 34.13
C ALA A 384 31.30 -23.86 33.61
N ASN A 385 31.68 -23.56 32.37
CA ASN A 385 31.05 -22.54 31.54
C ASN A 385 29.55 -22.85 31.36
N VAL A 386 28.73 -22.40 32.30
CA VAL A 386 27.30 -22.16 32.10
C VAL A 386 27.23 -20.78 31.47
N ASN A 387 26.94 -20.74 30.17
CA ASN A 387 26.51 -19.53 29.47
C ASN A 387 25.16 -19.10 30.06
N LEU A 388 25.22 -18.40 31.19
CA LEU A 388 24.14 -17.57 31.67
C LEU A 388 24.46 -16.13 31.25
N ASP A 389 23.43 -15.45 30.77
CA ASP A 389 23.36 -14.00 30.60
C ASP A 389 23.84 -13.42 29.27
N ASN A 390 23.07 -13.72 28.22
CA ASN A 390 22.83 -12.80 27.11
C ASN A 390 21.34 -12.43 26.92
N ASN A 391 20.48 -12.69 27.91
CA ASN A 391 19.06 -12.35 27.85
C ASN A 391 18.65 -11.07 28.59
N MET A 392 19.60 -10.32 29.16
CA MET A 392 19.29 -9.07 29.90
C MET A 392 19.22 -7.82 28.99
N SER A 393 18.82 -7.96 27.72
CA SER A 393 18.66 -6.79 26.83
C SER A 393 17.53 -6.89 25.80
N ASN A 394 16.66 -7.90 25.91
CA ASN A 394 15.39 -7.87 25.21
C ASN A 394 14.32 -8.27 26.22
N GLY A 395 13.39 -7.36 26.51
CA GLY A 395 12.17 -7.67 27.25
C GLY A 395 11.39 -8.75 26.51
N SER A 396 11.76 -10.01 26.72
CA SER A 396 11.11 -11.16 26.14
C SER A 396 9.75 -11.28 26.81
N PHE A 397 8.77 -10.65 26.16
CA PHE A 397 7.36 -10.83 26.45
C PHE A 397 7.10 -12.32 26.67
N ARG A 398 6.54 -12.70 27.84
CA ARG A 398 6.19 -14.11 28.12
C ARG A 398 5.45 -14.66 26.91
N GLN A 399 6.01 -15.64 26.22
CA GLN A 399 5.38 -16.21 25.02
C GLN A 399 4.92 -17.62 25.37
N TYR A 400 3.61 -17.83 25.36
CA TYR A 400 3.06 -19.19 25.46
C TYR A 400 3.38 -19.92 24.16
N ASN A 401 4.33 -20.84 24.23
CA ASN A 401 4.71 -21.70 23.12
C ASN A 401 3.68 -22.81 22.96
N LEU A 402 2.86 -22.74 21.90
CA LEU A 402 1.98 -23.84 21.54
C LEU A 402 2.79 -25.02 21.00
N PRO A 403 2.32 -26.28 21.18
CA PRO A 403 3.00 -27.45 20.64
C PRO A 403 3.31 -27.32 19.14
N SER A 404 4.52 -27.73 18.74
CA SER A 404 5.00 -27.62 17.36
C SER A 404 4.04 -28.32 16.38
N GLY A 405 3.42 -27.54 15.49
CA GLY A 405 2.40 -28.01 14.53
C GLY A 405 1.04 -27.32 14.69
N PHE A 406 0.72 -26.89 15.91
CA PHE A 406 -0.55 -26.21 16.21
C PHE A 406 -0.58 -24.78 15.65
N ASN A 407 0.56 -24.08 15.59
CA ASN A 407 0.68 -22.75 14.98
C ASN A 407 0.26 -22.75 13.51
N HIS A 408 0.74 -23.72 12.74
CA HIS A 408 0.40 -23.85 11.32
C HIS A 408 -1.06 -24.29 11.14
N LEU A 409 -1.55 -25.21 11.98
CA LEU A 409 -2.95 -25.66 11.96
C LEU A 409 -3.91 -24.50 12.24
N MET A 410 -3.64 -23.70 13.27
CA MET A 410 -4.50 -22.58 13.68
C MET A 410 -4.49 -21.47 12.63
N ASN A 411 -3.33 -21.12 12.08
CA ASN A 411 -3.24 -20.13 11.00
C ASN A 411 -3.92 -20.62 9.70
N LYS A 412 -3.82 -21.92 9.38
CA LYS A 412 -4.47 -22.51 8.20
C LYS A 412 -5.98 -22.64 8.37
N MET A 413 -6.45 -23.01 9.56
CA MET A 413 -7.89 -23.10 9.86
C MET A 413 -8.53 -21.72 9.79
N THR A 414 -7.90 -20.70 10.40
CA THR A 414 -8.41 -19.33 10.37
C THR A 414 -8.42 -18.72 8.97
N HIS A 415 -7.45 -19.03 8.11
CA HIS A 415 -7.49 -18.61 6.71
C HIS A 415 -8.65 -19.23 5.90
N VAL A 416 -9.14 -20.41 6.30
CA VAL A 416 -10.19 -21.14 5.59
C VAL A 416 -11.59 -20.85 6.14
N THR A 417 -11.72 -20.43 7.41
CA THR A 417 -13.03 -20.30 8.08
C THR A 417 -13.47 -18.87 8.37
N ILE A 418 -12.60 -17.86 8.22
CA ILE A 418 -12.84 -16.51 8.71
C ILE A 418 -12.95 -15.50 7.56
N ASP A 419 -14.11 -14.85 7.45
CA ASP A 419 -14.37 -13.74 6.54
C ASP A 419 -13.43 -12.53 6.76
N GLN A 420 -13.27 -11.67 5.76
CA GLN A 420 -12.35 -10.53 5.84
C GLN A 420 -12.79 -9.49 6.89
N GLU A 421 -14.08 -9.38 7.17
CA GLU A 421 -14.58 -8.54 8.28
C GLU A 421 -14.21 -9.12 9.64
N THR A 422 -14.33 -10.42 9.83
CA THR A 422 -13.98 -11.09 11.10
C THR A 422 -12.47 -11.13 11.34
N LYS A 423 -11.65 -11.20 10.27
CA LYS A 423 -10.19 -11.02 10.37
C LYS A 423 -9.84 -9.63 10.92
N ARG A 424 -10.51 -8.57 10.46
CA ARG A 424 -10.29 -7.19 10.95
C ARG A 424 -10.70 -7.02 12.41
N THR A 425 -11.83 -7.58 12.82
CA THR A 425 -12.26 -7.50 14.23
C THR A 425 -11.32 -8.27 15.15
N LEU A 426 -10.90 -9.48 14.77
CA LEU A 426 -9.93 -10.26 15.54
C LEU A 426 -8.57 -9.58 15.64
N GLN A 427 -8.12 -8.93 14.57
CA GLN A 427 -6.90 -8.12 14.59
C GLN A 427 -7.03 -6.91 15.53
N SER A 428 -8.17 -6.23 15.52
CA SER A 428 -8.45 -5.15 16.49
C SER A 428 -8.42 -5.68 17.93
N VAL A 429 -8.96 -6.86 18.19
CA VAL A 429 -8.92 -7.50 19.51
C VAL A 429 -7.48 -7.83 19.91
N GLN A 430 -6.69 -8.39 19.00
CA GLN A 430 -5.27 -8.70 19.23
C GLN A 430 -4.47 -7.46 19.63
N ASN A 431 -4.68 -6.36 18.91
CA ASN A 431 -4.00 -5.09 19.19
C ASN A 431 -4.43 -4.51 20.55
N ASN A 432 -5.73 -4.57 20.87
CA ASN A 432 -6.23 -4.12 22.17
C ASN A 432 -5.65 -4.96 23.31
N MET A 433 -5.55 -6.28 23.15
CA MET A 433 -4.96 -7.17 24.16
C MET A 433 -3.48 -6.88 24.39
N ALA A 434 -2.71 -6.67 23.32
CA ALA A 434 -1.30 -6.29 23.42
C ALA A 434 -1.13 -4.97 24.18
N TRP A 435 -2.00 -3.99 23.90
CA TRP A 435 -2.01 -2.70 24.61
C TRP A 435 -2.32 -2.88 26.12
N TRP A 436 -3.34 -3.67 26.47
CA TRP A 436 -3.66 -3.97 27.87
C TRP A 436 -2.54 -4.73 28.58
N SER A 437 -1.89 -5.69 27.92
CA SER A 437 -0.75 -6.38 28.53
C SER A 437 0.41 -5.41 28.79
N SER A 438 0.68 -4.49 27.87
CA SER A 438 1.67 -3.43 28.09
C SER A 438 1.30 -2.50 29.24
N ILE A 439 0.02 -2.12 29.41
CA ILE A 439 -0.38 -1.27 30.54
C ILE A 439 -0.14 -1.96 31.88
N ILE A 440 -0.44 -3.26 31.97
CA ILE A 440 -0.25 -4.04 33.20
C ILE A 440 1.24 -4.18 33.51
N ASN A 441 2.05 -4.53 32.52
CA ASN A 441 3.50 -4.59 32.70
C ASN A 441 4.05 -3.23 33.13
N ASN A 442 3.58 -2.14 32.51
CA ASN A 442 3.98 -0.78 32.90
C ASN A 442 3.59 -0.46 34.34
N LEU A 443 2.42 -0.92 34.82
CA LEU A 443 2.01 -0.76 36.22
C LEU A 443 2.90 -1.55 37.18
N GLU A 444 3.34 -2.75 36.81
CA GLU A 444 4.29 -3.55 37.59
C GLU A 444 5.67 -2.87 37.64
N LEU A 445 6.13 -2.37 36.47
CA LEU A 445 7.33 -1.55 36.30
C LEU A 445 7.32 -0.26 37.13
N MET A 446 6.15 0.31 37.43
CA MET A 446 6.06 1.50 38.30
C MET A 446 6.64 1.25 39.70
N PHE A 447 6.68 0.00 40.17
CA PHE A 447 7.10 -0.37 41.52
C PHE A 447 8.33 -1.29 41.58
N SER A 448 8.86 -1.75 40.44
CA SER A 448 9.95 -2.73 40.37
C SER A 448 11.37 -2.15 40.28
N TRP A 449 11.54 -0.82 40.18
CA TRP A 449 12.85 -0.14 40.07
C TRP A 449 13.75 -0.59 38.90
N GLU A 450 13.22 -1.31 37.91
CA GLU A 450 13.97 -1.70 36.70
C GLU A 450 14.44 -0.47 35.90
N ASP A 451 13.57 0.56 35.77
CA ASP A 451 13.95 1.89 35.30
C ASP A 451 14.02 2.85 36.49
N THR A 452 15.25 3.05 36.99
CA THR A 452 15.53 3.89 38.16
C THR A 452 15.02 5.32 38.01
N PHE A 453 15.05 5.90 36.81
CA PHE A 453 14.57 7.27 36.59
C PHE A 453 13.05 7.35 36.60
N TYR A 454 12.39 6.37 35.99
CA TYR A 454 10.93 6.32 35.94
C TYR A 454 10.32 6.06 37.33
N THR A 455 10.82 5.05 38.05
CA THR A 455 10.34 4.72 39.41
C THR A 455 10.67 5.83 40.42
N ALA A 456 11.84 6.48 40.32
CA ALA A 456 12.17 7.63 41.18
C ALA A 456 11.22 8.83 40.96
N ARG A 457 10.81 9.09 39.72
CA ARG A 457 9.80 10.14 39.43
C ARG A 457 8.45 9.79 40.04
N ILE A 458 8.03 8.53 39.98
CA ILE A 458 6.78 8.07 40.61
C ILE A 458 6.85 8.21 42.12
N LEU A 459 7.97 7.83 42.74
CA LEU A 459 8.20 8.04 44.17
C LEU A 459 8.09 9.52 44.54
N LEU A 460 8.70 10.41 43.76
CA LEU A 460 8.59 11.86 43.96
C LEU A 460 7.13 12.33 43.87
N TYR A 461 6.36 11.88 42.87
CA TYR A 461 4.95 12.21 42.74
C TYR A 461 4.11 11.67 43.90
N LEU A 462 4.40 10.46 44.39
CA LEU A 462 3.75 9.89 45.58
C LEU A 462 4.04 10.72 46.83
N ILE A 463 5.27 11.19 47.01
CA ILE A 463 5.66 12.08 48.12
C ILE A 463 4.93 13.43 48.02
N VAL A 464 4.93 14.06 46.84
CA VAL A 464 4.23 15.34 46.61
C VAL A 464 2.73 15.18 46.83
N SER A 465 2.12 14.10 46.33
CA SER A 465 0.71 13.77 46.57
C SER A 465 0.43 13.55 48.06
N CYS A 466 1.31 12.84 48.77
CA CYS A 466 1.20 12.65 50.21
C CYS A 466 1.18 13.99 50.95
N VAL A 467 2.10 14.90 50.63
CA VAL A 467 2.12 16.27 51.20
C VAL A 467 0.84 17.03 50.85
N LEU A 468 0.34 16.92 49.61
CA LEU A 468 -0.92 17.56 49.22
C LEU A 468 -2.12 17.03 50.02
N HIS A 469 -2.16 15.73 50.32
CA HIS A 469 -3.17 15.10 51.18
C HIS A 469 -3.08 15.55 52.65
N ILE A 470 -1.93 16.03 53.10
CA ILE A 470 -1.76 16.64 54.44
C ILE A 470 -2.33 18.07 54.43
N VAL A 471 -2.12 18.82 53.34
CA VAL A 471 -2.55 20.22 53.23
C VAL A 471 -4.04 20.35 52.90
N ILE A 472 -4.57 19.47 52.05
CA ILE A 472 -5.97 19.47 51.60
C ILE A 472 -6.70 18.26 52.21
N PRO A 473 -7.66 18.47 53.13
CA PRO A 473 -8.40 17.37 53.74
C PRO A 473 -9.31 16.67 52.72
N ASN A 474 -8.78 15.63 52.08
CA ASN A 474 -9.43 14.86 51.01
C ASN A 474 -10.39 13.77 51.52
N LYS A 475 -10.75 13.78 52.82
CA LYS A 475 -11.67 12.81 53.41
C LYS A 475 -13.05 12.80 52.75
N TYR A 476 -13.52 13.96 52.28
CA TYR A 476 -14.81 14.08 51.60
C TYR A 476 -14.79 13.48 50.19
N LEU A 477 -13.64 13.52 49.51
CA LEU A 477 -13.47 12.88 48.21
C LEU A 477 -13.49 11.34 48.37
N LEU A 478 -12.83 10.82 49.40
CA LEU A 478 -12.86 9.41 49.73
C LEU A 478 -14.26 8.95 50.17
N LEU A 479 -14.95 9.76 50.96
CA LEU A 479 -16.34 9.50 51.35
C LEU A 479 -17.27 9.48 50.13
N ALA A 480 -17.10 10.43 49.20
CA ALA A 480 -17.85 10.45 47.94
C ALA A 480 -17.56 9.21 47.07
N LEU A 481 -16.30 8.75 47.02
CA LEU A 481 -15.92 7.52 46.34
C LEU A 481 -16.56 6.29 46.98
N MET A 482 -16.52 6.15 48.30
CA MET A 482 -17.16 5.04 49.02
C MET A 482 -18.67 5.03 48.83
N ALA A 483 -19.32 6.19 48.92
CA ALA A 483 -20.73 6.35 48.62
C ALA A 483 -21.04 5.95 47.18
N TYR A 484 -20.25 6.42 46.21
CA TYR A 484 -20.42 6.07 44.80
C TYR A 484 -20.28 4.56 44.56
N LEU A 485 -19.23 3.92 45.10
CA LEU A 485 -18.95 2.51 44.88
C LEU A 485 -20.07 1.59 45.36
N PHE A 486 -20.70 1.90 46.50
CA PHE A 486 -21.81 1.13 47.05
C PHE A 486 -23.17 1.53 46.49
N VAL A 487 -23.39 2.81 46.15
CA VAL A 487 -24.69 3.27 45.65
C VAL A 487 -24.87 2.95 44.16
N GLN A 488 -23.79 2.91 43.36
CA GLN A 488 -23.89 2.75 41.91
C GLN A 488 -24.57 1.45 41.46
N TRP A 489 -24.49 0.40 42.28
CA TRP A 489 -25.05 -0.92 42.02
C TRP A 489 -26.46 -1.10 42.57
N THR A 490 -27.00 -0.09 43.27
CA THR A 490 -28.36 -0.14 43.79
C THR A 490 -29.39 0.07 42.68
N VAL A 491 -30.54 -0.59 42.79
CA VAL A 491 -31.65 -0.47 41.83
C VAL A 491 -32.09 0.98 41.59
N PRO A 492 -32.25 1.85 42.61
CA PRO A 492 -32.65 3.24 42.40
C PRO A 492 -31.62 4.04 41.60
N PHE A 493 -30.32 3.84 41.85
CA PHE A 493 -29.27 4.54 41.12
C PHE A 493 -29.17 4.07 39.67
N MET A 494 -29.30 2.77 39.43
CA MET A 494 -29.35 2.22 38.07
C MET A 494 -30.54 2.78 37.30
N TRP A 495 -31.71 2.87 37.92
CA TRP A 495 -32.89 3.47 37.31
C TRP A 495 -32.66 4.96 36.99
N LEU A 496 -32.09 5.73 37.93
CA LEU A 496 -31.71 7.13 37.71
C LEU A 496 -30.73 7.29 36.54
N LYS A 497 -29.71 6.44 36.45
CA LYS A 497 -28.73 6.45 35.35
C LYS A 497 -29.39 6.15 34.01
N HIS A 498 -30.27 5.15 33.95
CA HIS A 498 -31.04 4.83 32.75
C HIS A 498 -31.98 5.98 32.36
N PHE A 499 -32.63 6.62 33.34
CA PHE A 499 -33.50 7.77 33.14
C PHE A 499 -32.73 8.98 32.56
N ILE A 500 -31.58 9.33 33.14
CA ILE A 500 -30.70 10.40 32.63
C ILE A 500 -30.22 10.08 31.21
N SER A 501 -29.83 8.83 30.95
CA SER A 501 -29.43 8.39 29.61
C SER A 501 -30.58 8.50 28.61
N ALA A 502 -31.79 8.11 29.00
CA ALA A 502 -32.99 8.21 28.19
C ALA A 502 -33.33 9.68 27.88
N ILE A 503 -33.22 10.58 28.85
CA ILE A 503 -33.37 12.03 28.64
C ILE A 503 -32.33 12.52 27.63
N ARG A 504 -31.06 12.16 27.80
CA ARG A 504 -29.99 12.59 26.90
C ARG A 504 -30.24 12.11 25.47
N GLN A 505 -30.68 10.88 25.30
CA GLN A 505 -31.01 10.31 24.00
C GLN A 505 -32.26 10.96 23.40
N SER A 506 -33.26 11.27 24.22
CA SER A 506 -34.46 12.03 23.81
C SER A 506 -34.09 13.42 23.30
N ILE A 507 -33.28 14.18 24.04
CA ILE A 507 -32.80 15.50 23.62
C ILE A 507 -32.03 15.42 22.30
N ARG A 508 -31.11 14.45 22.16
CA ARG A 508 -30.37 14.24 20.90
C ARG A 508 -31.29 13.92 19.72
N SER A 509 -32.29 13.08 19.96
CA SER A 509 -33.29 12.72 18.95
C SER A 509 -34.10 13.95 18.50
N VAL A 510 -34.56 14.77 19.46
CA VAL A 510 -35.30 16.01 19.17
C VAL A 510 -34.44 17.01 18.40
N VAL A 511 -33.19 17.23 18.81
CA VAL A 511 -32.23 18.09 18.08
C VAL A 511 -32.01 17.58 16.66
N HIS A 512 -31.86 16.27 16.48
CA HIS A 512 -31.69 15.66 15.17
C HIS A 512 -32.93 15.82 14.28
N GLN A 513 -34.14 15.60 14.83
CA GLN A 513 -35.39 15.83 14.11
C GLN A 513 -35.57 17.29 13.72
N HIS A 514 -35.19 18.23 14.59
CA HIS A 514 -35.23 19.66 14.27
C HIS A 514 -34.26 20.01 13.13
N GLN A 515 -33.04 19.47 13.15
CA GLN A 515 -32.07 19.62 12.06
C GLN A 515 -32.62 19.06 10.75
N LEU A 516 -33.18 17.85 10.75
CA LEU A 516 -33.78 17.25 9.55
C LEU A 516 -34.93 18.10 9.00
N ARG A 517 -35.85 18.56 9.86
CA ARG A 517 -36.95 19.45 9.47
C ARG A 517 -36.45 20.77 8.87
N SER A 518 -35.41 21.38 9.46
CA SER A 518 -34.81 22.60 8.92
C SER A 518 -34.19 22.36 7.53
N THR A 519 -33.50 21.24 7.33
CA THR A 519 -32.92 20.90 6.02
C THR A 519 -33.98 20.62 4.96
N MET A 520 -35.09 19.97 5.31
CA MET A 520 -36.20 19.73 4.38
C MET A 520 -36.95 21.01 4.05
N ALA A 521 -37.23 21.88 5.03
CA ALA A 521 -37.85 23.18 4.78
C ALA A 521 -37.00 24.06 3.84
N GLN A 522 -35.67 24.00 3.98
CA GLN A 522 -34.75 24.74 3.12
C GLN A 522 -34.66 24.15 1.71
N ALA A 523 -34.77 22.83 1.57
CA ALA A 523 -34.89 22.16 0.27
C ALA A 523 -36.22 22.52 -0.44
N ASP A 524 -37.33 22.56 0.30
CA ASP A 524 -38.65 22.93 -0.23
C ASP A 524 -38.72 24.41 -0.65
N LEU A 525 -38.12 25.32 0.12
CA LEU A 525 -38.00 26.73 -0.24
C LEU A 525 -37.15 26.95 -1.50
N ASN A 526 -36.10 26.15 -1.67
CA ASN A 526 -35.29 26.16 -2.89
C ASN A 526 -36.07 25.57 -4.09
N ALA A 527 -37.01 24.65 -3.87
CA ALA A 527 -37.85 24.07 -4.91
C ALA A 527 -39.03 24.96 -5.33
N ARG A 528 -39.54 25.84 -4.44
CA ARG A 528 -40.74 26.67 -4.68
C ARG A 528 -40.49 28.07 -5.26
N ARG A 529 -39.25 28.47 -5.58
CA ARG A 529 -39.00 29.77 -6.24
C ARG A 529 -39.48 29.75 -7.71
N PRO A 530 -40.43 30.61 -8.11
CA PRO A 530 -40.84 30.73 -9.51
C PRO A 530 -40.04 31.84 -10.22
N GLY A 531 -39.16 31.46 -11.16
CA GLY A 531 -38.80 32.26 -12.34
C GLY A 531 -37.52 33.14 -12.31
N GLY A 532 -36.61 32.85 -13.26
CA GLY A 532 -35.53 33.71 -13.78
C GLY A 532 -34.12 33.13 -13.54
N LEU A 533 -33.30 32.70 -14.52
CA LEU A 533 -33.18 33.00 -15.95
C LEU A 533 -32.54 31.79 -16.67
N LEU A 534 -32.87 31.64 -17.96
CA LEU A 534 -32.22 30.77 -18.93
C LEU A 534 -30.69 30.84 -18.82
N GLN A 535 -30.04 29.72 -18.49
CA GLN A 535 -28.62 29.54 -18.74
C GLN A 535 -28.46 28.48 -19.82
N LEU A 536 -28.11 28.98 -21.00
CA LEU A 536 -27.76 28.27 -22.23
C LEU A 536 -26.93 27.01 -21.93
N ASP A 537 -27.27 25.92 -22.62
CA ASP A 537 -26.56 24.65 -22.63
C ASP A 537 -25.05 24.84 -22.84
N GLN A 538 -24.29 24.50 -21.80
CA GLN A 538 -22.84 24.29 -21.86
C GLN A 538 -22.60 22.78 -21.62
N PRO A 539 -21.81 22.08 -22.45
CA PRO A 539 -21.79 20.64 -22.46
C PRO A 539 -21.13 20.05 -21.22
N ARG A 540 -21.78 19.00 -20.71
CA ARG A 540 -21.50 18.23 -19.49
C ARG A 540 -20.04 17.76 -19.42
N THR A 541 -19.27 18.34 -18.49
CA THR A 541 -18.22 17.62 -17.77
C THR A 541 -18.30 17.92 -16.27
N MET A 542 -18.03 16.87 -15.48
CA MET A 542 -17.76 16.87 -14.04
C MET A 542 -18.83 17.40 -13.08
N ARG A 543 -19.66 16.47 -12.58
CA ARG A 543 -20.07 16.49 -11.18
C ARG A 543 -19.09 15.65 -10.39
N ARG A 544 -18.16 16.33 -9.72
CA ARG A 544 -17.30 15.80 -8.66
C ARG A 544 -18.19 15.12 -7.61
N THR A 545 -17.95 13.84 -7.38
CA THR A 545 -18.41 13.07 -6.23
C THR A 545 -17.73 13.61 -4.97
N VAL A 546 -18.31 14.65 -4.39
CA VAL A 546 -18.01 15.06 -3.02
C VAL A 546 -18.61 14.01 -2.09
N SER A 547 -17.72 13.19 -1.52
CA SER A 547 -17.87 12.43 -0.28
C SER A 547 -19.19 11.68 -0.05
N ASN A 548 -19.24 10.40 -0.43
CA ASN A 548 -20.17 9.41 0.12
C ASN A 548 -19.86 9.03 1.60
N ALA A 549 -18.96 9.76 2.27
CA ALA A 549 -18.66 9.55 3.69
C ALA A 549 -19.74 10.13 4.62
N SER A 550 -20.44 11.20 4.22
CA SER A 550 -21.48 11.82 5.06
C SER A 550 -22.85 11.16 4.95
N THR A 551 -23.10 10.38 3.90
CA THR A 551 -24.37 9.64 3.68
C THR A 551 -24.36 8.27 4.36
N ARG A 552 -23.21 7.60 4.47
CA ARG A 552 -23.10 6.32 5.19
C ARG A 552 -23.14 6.46 6.72
N ALA A 553 -22.74 7.62 7.25
CA ALA A 553 -22.83 7.93 8.68
C ALA A 553 -24.26 8.25 9.17
N ARG A 554 -25.22 8.46 8.25
CA ARG A 554 -26.61 8.86 8.58
C ARG A 554 -27.63 7.72 8.63
N ALA A 555 -27.20 6.47 8.47
CA ALA A 555 -28.12 5.33 8.41
C ALA A 555 -27.71 4.20 9.38
N ARG A 556 -27.76 4.47 10.68
CA ARG A 556 -27.96 3.44 11.71
C ARG A 556 -28.86 3.98 12.80
N VAL A 557 -30.10 4.28 12.43
CA VAL A 557 -31.18 4.42 13.41
C VAL A 557 -31.65 3.00 13.70
N SER A 558 -31.61 2.59 14.96
CA SER A 558 -32.14 1.29 15.37
C SER A 558 -33.66 1.29 15.15
N LYS A 559 -34.26 0.19 14.67
CA LYS A 559 -35.74 0.05 14.57
C LYS A 559 -36.47 0.43 15.86
N LYS A 560 -35.81 0.32 17.03
CA LYS A 560 -36.36 0.79 18.32
C LYS A 560 -36.47 2.31 18.41
N GLU A 561 -35.54 3.06 17.83
CA GLU A 561 -35.55 4.54 17.85
C GLU A 561 -36.64 5.12 16.94
N GLU A 562 -36.94 4.48 15.81
CA GLU A 562 -38.11 4.82 14.97
C GLU A 562 -39.43 4.57 15.70
N ALA A 563 -39.56 3.44 16.40
CA ALA A 563 -40.77 3.11 17.15
C ALA A 563 -41.03 4.09 18.31
N PHE A 564 -39.99 4.51 19.04
CA PHE A 564 -40.11 5.53 20.08
C PHE A 564 -40.45 6.92 19.52
N GLY A 565 -39.88 7.30 18.37
CA GLY A 565 -40.21 8.55 17.69
C GLY A 565 -41.67 8.59 17.22
N ALA A 566 -42.19 7.48 16.69
CA ALA A 566 -43.58 7.36 16.30
C ALA A 566 -44.54 7.42 17.51
N ALA A 567 -44.19 6.76 18.61
CA ALA A 567 -44.98 6.79 19.84
C ALA A 567 -45.03 8.20 20.47
N ALA A 568 -43.90 8.92 20.50
CA ALA A 568 -43.84 10.29 21.00
C ALA A 568 -44.65 11.27 20.13
N SER A 569 -44.64 11.09 18.80
CA SER A 569 -45.45 11.89 17.87
C SER A 569 -46.95 11.64 18.05
N ALA A 570 -47.36 10.37 18.25
CA ALA A 570 -48.76 10.01 18.50
C ALA A 570 -49.28 10.56 19.84
N ILE A 571 -48.42 10.63 20.87
CA ILE A 571 -48.76 11.23 22.16
C ILE A 571 -48.90 12.76 22.02
N SER A 572 -48.02 13.40 21.26
CA SER A 572 -48.09 14.85 20.98
C SER A 572 -49.38 15.25 20.27
N GLU A 573 -49.86 14.48 19.31
CA GLU A 573 -51.13 14.78 18.63
C GLU A 573 -52.34 14.63 19.56
N ARG A 574 -52.33 13.66 20.49
CA ARG A 574 -53.40 13.49 21.47
C ARG A 574 -53.52 14.63 22.47
N PHE A 575 -52.42 15.33 22.80
CA PHE A 575 -52.46 16.49 23.69
C PHE A 575 -52.87 17.80 23.00
N VAL A 576 -52.85 17.86 21.66
CA VAL A 576 -53.23 19.06 20.90
C VAL A 576 -54.73 19.10 20.58
N VAL A 577 -55.42 17.96 20.60
CA VAL A 577 -56.83 17.85 20.18
C VAL A 577 -57.86 18.08 21.31
N SER A 578 -57.47 18.17 22.58
CA SER A 578 -58.40 18.32 23.72
C SER A 578 -58.77 19.76 24.11
N LYS A 579 -58.71 20.72 23.16
CA LYS A 579 -59.28 22.07 23.34
C LYS A 579 -60.52 22.23 22.44
N GLU A 580 -61.65 21.68 22.87
CA GLU A 580 -62.95 22.08 22.33
C GLU A 580 -63.32 23.49 22.83
N PRO A 581 -63.74 24.42 21.95
CA PRO A 581 -64.32 25.69 22.37
C PRO A 581 -65.82 25.51 22.67
N GLY A 582 -66.21 25.94 23.86
CA GLY A 582 -67.60 26.02 24.30
C GLY A 582 -68.48 26.91 23.42
N SER A 583 -69.76 26.57 23.51
CA SER A 583 -70.93 27.15 22.87
C SER A 583 -71.15 28.64 23.10
N THR A 584 -71.65 29.35 22.09
CA THR A 584 -72.44 30.59 22.26
C THR A 584 -73.58 30.69 21.23
N HIS A 585 -74.80 30.91 21.77
CA HIS A 585 -76.07 31.35 21.16
C HIS A 585 -76.83 30.34 20.27
N LYS A 586 -78.12 30.05 20.49
CA LYS A 586 -79.25 30.77 21.12
C LYS A 586 -79.98 29.95 22.17
#